data_AF-A0A5B0M443-F1
#
_entry.id   AF-A0A5B0M443-F1
#
_cell.length_a   1.000
_cell.length_b   1.000
_cell.length_c   1.000
_cell.angle_alpha   90.00
_cell.angle_beta   90.00
_cell.angle_gamma   90.00
#
_symmetry.space_group_name_H-M   'P 1'
#
loop_
_entity.id
_entity.type
_entity.pdbx_description
1 polymer ?
#
loop_
_entity_poly.entity_id
_entity_poly.type
_entity_poly.pdbx_seq_one_letter_code
_entity_poly.pdbx_strand_id
1 'polypeptide(L)'
;MSNDRAQMRMGWTRDGVEGGPSSIQLLLHWLTSGGNYARWWRSSYHTQGRDEVCMEIQGVIQRHSSITQDPRDINRKIQQLRLAYKSAHDFVMYALDIGQPDAIILNYARRVCPYWDLLHPVMGPAMNPPERADPATPAEEESDEGLTNSV
;
A
#
# COMPACT_ATOMS: atom_id res chain seq x y z
N MET A 1 7.79 7.00 29.89
CA MET A 1 8.28 6.39 28.63
C MET A 1 7.36 6.73 27.46
N SER A 2 7.28 8.01 27.03
CA SER A 2 6.33 8.43 25.96
C SER A 2 6.85 9.52 25.01
N ASN A 3 8.17 9.75 24.87
CA ASN A 3 8.70 10.84 24.03
C ASN A 3 9.27 10.37 22.66
N ASP A 4 9.69 9.10 22.54
CA ASP A 4 10.35 8.60 21.32
C ASP A 4 9.44 8.53 20.09
N ARG A 5 8.15 8.23 20.28
CA ARG A 5 7.20 8.07 19.16
C ARG A 5 6.85 9.41 18.49
N ALA A 6 6.85 10.50 19.25
CA ALA A 6 6.61 11.85 18.73
C ALA A 6 7.87 12.40 18.04
N GLN A 7 9.05 12.16 18.63
CA GLN A 7 10.36 12.49 18.04
C GLN A 7 10.55 11.81 16.68
N MET A 8 10.22 10.51 16.57
CA MET A 8 10.29 9.77 15.30
C MET A 8 9.29 10.25 14.24
N ARG A 9 8.09 10.69 14.64
CA ARG A 9 7.11 11.25 13.67
C ARG A 9 7.57 12.58 13.09
N MET A 10 8.17 13.44 13.90
CA MET A 10 8.73 14.72 13.43
C MET A 10 10.01 14.53 12.62
N GLY A 11 10.85 13.55 12.97
CA GLY A 11 12.09 13.24 12.26
C GLY A 11 11.86 13.03 10.76
N TRP A 12 11.04 12.05 10.38
CA TRP A 12 10.85 11.69 8.96
C TRP A 12 10.26 12.79 8.08
N THR A 13 9.59 13.78 8.68
CA THR A 13 8.88 14.85 7.95
C THR A 13 9.72 16.12 7.86
N ARG A 14 10.75 16.27 8.71
CA ARG A 14 11.56 17.49 8.86
C ARG A 14 13.06 17.21 8.86
N ASP A 15 13.47 16.02 8.44
CA ASP A 15 14.88 15.60 8.36
C ASP A 15 15.57 16.03 7.06
N GLY A 16 14.85 16.67 6.14
CA GLY A 16 15.44 17.24 4.94
C GLY A 16 16.49 18.31 5.26
N VAL A 17 17.64 18.23 4.61
CA VAL A 17 18.78 19.15 4.78
C VAL A 17 18.75 20.24 3.70
N GLU A 18 19.03 21.49 4.06
CA GLU A 18 19.16 22.63 3.11
C GLU A 18 17.97 22.84 2.15
N GLY A 19 16.75 22.52 2.60
CA GLY A 19 15.54 22.61 1.76
C GLY A 19 15.37 21.42 0.80
N GLY A 20 16.22 20.40 0.90
CA GLY A 20 16.08 19.11 0.22
C GLY A 20 14.90 18.27 0.74
N PRO A 21 14.57 17.18 0.03
CA PRO A 21 13.44 16.35 0.38
C PRO A 21 13.66 15.60 1.69
N SER A 22 12.61 15.53 2.50
CA SER A 22 12.56 14.71 3.72
C SER A 22 12.45 13.22 3.39
N SER A 23 12.79 12.36 4.36
CA SER A 23 12.69 10.91 4.21
C SER A 23 11.25 10.47 3.90
N ILE A 24 10.23 11.14 4.45
CA ILE A 24 8.83 10.81 4.15
C ILE A 24 8.45 11.15 2.72
N GLN A 25 8.95 12.27 2.18
CA GLN A 25 8.68 12.66 0.79
C GLN A 25 9.31 11.65 -0.19
N LEU A 26 10.56 11.25 0.07
CA LEU A 26 11.26 10.24 -0.74
C LEU A 26 10.59 8.87 -0.63
N LEU A 27 10.16 8.47 0.57
CA LEU A 27 9.43 7.23 0.79
C LEU A 27 8.10 7.23 0.03
N LEU A 28 7.32 8.31 0.13
CA LEU A 28 6.04 8.43 -0.58
C LEU A 28 6.26 8.41 -2.09
N HIS A 29 7.25 9.13 -2.61
CA HIS A 29 7.60 9.10 -4.03
C HIS A 29 7.95 7.69 -4.51
N TRP A 30 8.75 6.95 -3.73
CA TRP A 30 9.08 5.57 -4.07
C TRP A 30 7.83 4.69 -4.07
N LEU A 31 6.96 4.79 -3.04
CA LEU A 31 5.75 3.98 -2.92
C LEU A 31 4.75 4.21 -4.07
N THR A 32 4.62 5.45 -4.53
CA THR A 32 3.68 5.84 -5.59
C THR A 32 4.22 5.62 -7.00
N SER A 33 5.49 5.23 -7.13
CA SER A 33 6.13 4.97 -8.43
C SER A 33 6.04 3.50 -8.83
N GLY A 34 5.79 3.23 -10.11
CA GLY A 34 6.11 1.96 -10.77
C GLY A 34 5.66 0.66 -10.07
N GLY A 35 4.48 0.63 -9.44
CA GLY A 35 3.97 -0.57 -8.75
C GLY A 35 4.78 -0.98 -7.50
N ASN A 36 5.67 -0.10 -7.03
CA ASN A 36 6.59 -0.37 -5.92
C ASN A 36 5.88 -0.73 -4.61
N TYR A 37 4.74 -0.08 -4.30
CA TYR A 37 3.92 -0.49 -3.16
C TYR A 37 3.48 -1.96 -3.28
N ALA A 38 3.03 -2.39 -4.45
CA ALA A 38 2.61 -3.78 -4.66
C ALA A 38 3.81 -4.75 -4.56
N ARG A 39 5.01 -4.33 -5.02
CA ARG A 39 6.26 -5.09 -4.83
C ARG A 39 6.57 -5.26 -3.34
N TRP A 40 6.54 -4.17 -2.57
CA TRP A 40 6.73 -4.23 -1.12
C TRP A 40 5.65 -5.06 -0.43
N TRP A 41 4.37 -4.90 -0.82
CA TRP A 41 3.24 -5.63 -0.24
C TRP A 41 3.39 -7.15 -0.39
N ARG A 42 3.78 -7.61 -1.59
CA ARG A 42 3.98 -9.03 -1.91
C ARG A 42 5.27 -9.62 -1.35
N SER A 43 6.26 -8.78 -0.99
CA SER A 43 7.51 -9.28 -0.42
C SER A 43 7.27 -9.93 0.96
N SER A 44 7.74 -11.17 1.15
CA SER A 44 7.56 -11.90 2.41
C SER A 44 8.60 -11.47 3.45
N TYR A 45 8.16 -11.29 4.70
CA TYR A 45 9.05 -11.08 5.85
C TYR A 45 9.96 -12.29 6.13
N HIS A 46 9.54 -13.49 5.72
CA HIS A 46 10.27 -14.74 5.96
C HIS A 46 11.30 -15.03 4.86
N THR A 47 11.49 -14.11 3.92
CA THR A 47 12.42 -14.25 2.80
C THR A 47 13.22 -12.97 2.61
N GLN A 48 14.38 -13.08 1.98
CA GLN A 48 15.28 -11.99 1.64
C GLN A 48 14.61 -10.80 0.91
N GLY A 49 13.47 -11.03 0.25
CA GLY A 49 12.80 -10.02 -0.57
C GLY A 49 12.28 -8.78 0.18
N ARG A 50 11.87 -8.87 1.45
CA ARG A 50 11.42 -7.68 2.20
C ARG A 50 12.60 -6.77 2.55
N ASP A 51 13.73 -7.37 2.94
CA ASP A 51 14.93 -6.65 3.31
C ASP A 51 15.57 -5.98 2.08
N GLU A 52 15.61 -6.66 0.93
CA GLU A 52 16.08 -6.09 -0.34
C GLU A 52 15.30 -4.83 -0.73
N VAL A 53 13.97 -4.89 -0.66
CA VAL A 53 13.13 -3.72 -0.96
C VAL A 53 13.42 -2.57 0.01
N CYS A 54 13.59 -2.85 1.31
CA CYS A 54 13.91 -1.81 2.27
C CYS A 54 15.32 -1.23 2.08
N MET A 55 16.31 -2.05 1.70
CA MET A 55 17.66 -1.59 1.37
C MET A 55 17.68 -0.73 0.09
N GLU A 56 16.86 -1.06 -0.90
CA GLU A 56 16.70 -0.23 -2.10
C GLU A 56 16.15 1.16 -1.72
N ILE A 57 15.10 1.22 -0.90
CA ILE A 57 14.53 2.48 -0.40
C ILE A 57 15.57 3.26 0.41
N GLN A 58 16.34 2.59 1.26
CA GLN A 58 17.45 3.22 1.99
C GLN A 58 18.42 3.88 1.02
N GLY A 59 18.83 3.19 -0.06
CA GLY A 59 19.70 3.74 -1.09
C GLY A 59 19.08 4.94 -1.81
N VAL A 60 17.77 4.96 -2.04
CA VAL A 60 17.06 6.14 -2.58
C VAL A 60 17.11 7.30 -1.59
N ILE A 61 16.82 7.08 -0.31
CA ILE A 61 16.86 8.13 0.71
C ILE A 61 18.29 8.71 0.80
N GLN A 62 19.29 7.84 0.97
CA GLN A 62 20.67 8.26 1.13
C GLN A 62 21.19 9.05 -0.07
N ARG A 63 20.82 8.66 -1.30
CA ARG A 63 21.24 9.35 -2.53
C ARG A 63 20.65 10.76 -2.65
N HIS A 64 19.44 10.99 -2.14
CA HIS A 64 18.71 12.24 -2.36
C HIS A 64 18.68 13.18 -1.15
N SER A 65 19.03 12.73 0.05
CA SER A 65 19.01 13.56 1.26
C SER A 65 20.23 13.44 2.17
N SER A 66 21.21 12.58 1.87
CA SER A 66 22.34 12.26 2.76
C SER A 66 21.93 11.73 4.15
N ILE A 67 20.66 11.36 4.31
CA ILE A 67 20.09 10.79 5.54
C ILE A 67 20.23 9.26 5.47
N THR A 68 20.68 8.65 6.56
CA THR A 68 20.69 7.20 6.70
C THR A 68 19.49 6.75 7.51
N GLN A 69 18.53 6.08 6.86
CA GLN A 69 17.43 5.38 7.53
C GLN A 69 17.75 3.89 7.64
N ASP A 70 17.41 3.26 8.77
CA ASP A 70 17.55 1.82 8.93
C ASP A 70 16.46 1.08 8.11
N PRO A 71 16.78 0.01 7.36
CA PRO A 71 15.79 -0.79 6.63
C PRO A 71 14.59 -1.26 7.46
N ARG A 72 14.79 -1.55 8.76
CA ARG A 72 13.71 -1.92 9.69
C ARG A 72 12.82 -0.74 10.02
N ASP A 73 13.39 0.46 10.18
CA ASP A 73 12.62 1.68 10.42
C ASP A 73 11.84 2.10 9.18
N ILE A 74 12.43 1.94 7.98
CA ILE A 74 11.73 2.08 6.69
C ILE A 74 10.52 1.14 6.64
N ASN A 75 10.73 -0.14 6.90
CA ASN A 75 9.66 -1.13 6.91
C ASN A 75 8.53 -0.74 7.88
N ARG A 76 8.92 -0.38 9.11
CA ARG A 76 8.00 0.06 10.16
C ARG A 76 7.23 1.30 9.73
N LYS A 77 7.87 2.24 9.06
CA LYS A 77 7.23 3.45 8.54
C LYS A 77 6.19 3.14 7.47
N ILE A 78 6.51 2.26 6.52
CA ILE A 78 5.54 1.83 5.49
C ILE A 78 4.35 1.12 6.15
N GLN A 79 4.57 0.26 7.15
CA GLN A 79 3.47 -0.36 7.91
C GLN A 79 2.60 0.68 8.63
N GLN A 80 3.19 1.72 9.23
CA GLN A 80 2.42 2.80 9.85
C GLN A 80 1.55 3.54 8.83
N LEU A 81 2.10 3.85 7.65
CA LEU A 81 1.36 4.50 6.56
C LEU A 81 0.19 3.63 6.10
N ARG A 82 0.44 2.33 5.91
CA ARG A 82 -0.58 1.37 5.53
C ARG A 82 -1.69 1.25 6.57
N LEU A 83 -1.36 1.20 7.86
CA LEU A 83 -2.35 1.13 8.93
C LEU A 83 -3.19 2.42 9.00
N ALA A 84 -2.56 3.58 8.88
CA ALA A 84 -3.28 4.86 8.81
C ALA A 84 -4.21 4.93 7.60
N TYR A 85 -3.74 4.48 6.43
CA TYR A 85 -4.56 4.36 5.23
C TYR A 85 -5.73 3.39 5.43
N LYS A 86 -5.48 2.19 5.99
CA LYS A 86 -6.54 1.22 6.27
C LYS A 86 -7.62 1.80 7.17
N SER A 87 -7.25 2.43 8.28
CA SER A 87 -8.22 3.08 9.18
C SER A 87 -9.05 4.14 8.48
N ALA A 88 -8.42 4.97 7.63
CA ALA A 88 -9.13 5.97 6.84
C ALA A 88 -10.07 5.31 5.80
N HIS A 89 -9.60 4.30 5.10
CA HIS A 89 -10.35 3.58 4.08
C HIS A 89 -11.58 2.85 4.65
N ASP A 90 -11.43 2.16 5.79
CA ASP A 90 -12.54 1.48 6.47
C ASP A 90 -13.63 2.50 6.86
N PHE A 91 -13.23 3.69 7.36
CA PHE A 91 -14.18 4.76 7.64
C PHE A 91 -14.85 5.29 6.37
N VAL A 92 -14.09 5.50 5.29
CA VAL A 92 -14.64 5.99 4.01
C VAL A 92 -15.71 5.04 3.50
N MET A 93 -15.43 3.72 3.50
CA MET A 93 -16.40 2.71 3.07
C MET A 93 -17.67 2.72 3.93
N TYR A 94 -17.51 2.79 5.25
CA TYR A 94 -18.65 2.90 6.16
C TYR A 94 -19.46 4.19 5.94
N ALA A 95 -18.80 5.34 5.78
CA ALA A 95 -19.44 6.63 5.66
C ALA A 95 -20.18 6.80 4.31
N LEU A 96 -19.65 6.21 3.23
CA LEU A 96 -20.33 6.15 1.93
C LEU A 96 -21.61 5.31 2.02
N ASP A 97 -21.57 4.17 2.71
CA ASP A 97 -22.72 3.27 2.88
C ASP A 97 -23.90 3.96 3.58
N ILE A 98 -23.61 4.83 4.57
CA ILE A 98 -24.64 5.60 5.29
C ILE A 98 -24.94 6.97 4.65
N GLY A 99 -24.44 7.24 3.44
CA GLY A 99 -24.75 8.46 2.67
C GLY A 99 -24.19 9.77 3.24
N GLN A 100 -23.01 9.75 3.87
CA GLN A 100 -22.36 11.00 4.34
C GLN A 100 -21.86 11.85 3.16
N PRO A 101 -21.85 13.19 3.28
CA PRO A 101 -21.26 14.07 2.27
C PRO A 101 -19.76 13.84 2.07
N ASP A 102 -19.31 13.85 0.82
CA ASP A 102 -17.91 13.66 0.43
C ASP A 102 -16.94 14.56 1.18
N ALA A 103 -17.31 15.82 1.45
CA ALA A 103 -16.46 16.76 2.17
C ALA A 103 -16.15 16.30 3.61
N ILE A 104 -17.12 15.70 4.30
CA ILE A 104 -16.93 15.15 5.67
C ILE A 104 -16.03 13.91 5.60
N ILE A 105 -16.30 13.04 4.64
CA ILE A 105 -15.56 11.80 4.39
C ILE A 105 -14.08 12.11 4.12
N LEU A 106 -13.79 13.00 3.16
CA LEU A 106 -12.43 13.35 2.76
C LEU A 106 -11.67 14.11 3.85
N ASN A 107 -12.35 14.99 4.61
CA ASN A 107 -11.71 15.68 5.73
C ASN A 107 -11.29 14.72 6.83
N TYR A 108 -12.12 13.72 7.16
CA TYR A 108 -11.75 12.68 8.09
C TYR A 108 -10.59 11.83 7.56
N ALA A 109 -10.68 11.38 6.30
CA ALA A 109 -9.66 10.55 5.68
C ALA A 109 -8.28 11.22 5.71
N ARG A 110 -8.19 12.51 5.34
CA ARG A 110 -6.95 13.29 5.40
C ARG A 110 -6.45 13.55 6.83
N ARG A 111 -7.35 13.63 7.81
CA ARG A 111 -6.96 13.77 9.22
C ARG A 111 -6.31 12.50 9.77
N VAL A 112 -6.83 11.33 9.41
CA VAL A 112 -6.30 10.01 9.86
C VAL A 112 -5.09 9.59 9.04
N CYS A 113 -5.13 9.82 7.73
CA CYS A 113 -4.07 9.54 6.78
C CYS A 113 -3.67 10.85 6.06
N PRO A 114 -2.69 11.62 6.59
CA PRO A 114 -2.28 12.89 5.98
C PRO A 114 -1.82 12.80 4.52
N TYR A 115 -1.43 11.60 4.08
CA TYR A 115 -1.00 11.32 2.71
C TYR A 115 -2.08 10.57 1.91
N TRP A 116 -3.35 10.68 2.29
CA TRP A 116 -4.48 9.99 1.67
C TRP A 116 -4.47 10.09 0.14
N ASP A 117 -4.37 11.31 -0.40
CA ASP A 117 -4.46 11.55 -1.84
C ASP A 117 -3.31 10.90 -2.63
N LEU A 118 -2.15 10.71 -2.00
CA LEU A 118 -0.99 10.02 -2.60
C LEU A 118 -1.09 8.50 -2.45
N LEU A 119 -1.60 8.02 -1.31
CA LEU A 119 -1.62 6.60 -0.99
C LEU A 119 -2.83 5.87 -1.58
N HIS A 120 -3.98 6.54 -1.71
CA HIS A 120 -5.22 5.91 -2.18
C HIS A 120 -5.09 5.27 -3.58
N PRO A 121 -4.47 5.91 -4.59
CA PRO A 121 -4.32 5.30 -5.91
C PRO A 121 -3.49 4.01 -5.92
N VAL A 122 -2.55 3.84 -4.99
CA VAL A 122 -1.66 2.66 -4.96
C VAL A 122 -2.06 1.62 -3.93
N MET A 123 -2.68 2.02 -2.83
CA MET A 123 -3.10 1.11 -1.75
C MET A 123 -4.55 0.64 -1.89
N GLY A 124 -5.44 1.44 -2.50
CA GLY A 124 -6.84 1.08 -2.72
C GLY A 124 -7.04 -0.22 -3.49
N PRO A 125 -6.40 -0.39 -4.67
CA PRO A 125 -6.52 -1.61 -5.45
C PRO A 125 -6.02 -2.88 -4.73
N ALA A 126 -5.13 -2.75 -3.74
CA ALA A 126 -4.63 -3.87 -2.96
C ALA A 126 -5.58 -4.28 -1.82
N MET A 127 -6.47 -3.39 -1.38
CA MET A 127 -7.44 -3.65 -0.30
C MET A 127 -8.71 -4.29 -0.83
N ASN A 128 -9.14 -3.89 -2.03
CA ASN A 128 -10.22 -4.52 -2.79
C ASN A 128 -9.63 -5.01 -4.12
N PRO A 129 -8.94 -6.16 -4.15
CA PRO A 129 -8.52 -6.75 -5.41
C PRO A 129 -9.77 -6.97 -6.27
N PRO A 130 -9.74 -6.64 -7.58
CA PRO A 130 -10.85 -6.98 -8.46
C PRO A 130 -11.11 -8.47 -8.32
N GLU A 131 -12.36 -8.82 -8.03
CA GLU A 131 -12.83 -10.20 -7.99
C GLU A 131 -12.33 -10.86 -9.29
N ARG A 132 -11.50 -11.89 -9.14
CA ARG A 132 -10.89 -12.55 -10.31
C ARG A 132 -12.04 -12.92 -11.22
N ALA A 133 -12.03 -12.43 -12.47
CA ALA A 133 -12.92 -12.95 -13.49
C ALA A 133 -12.72 -14.47 -13.48
N ASP A 134 -13.74 -15.21 -13.04
CA ASP A 134 -13.67 -16.65 -12.97
C ASP A 134 -13.25 -17.17 -14.35
N PRO A 135 -12.26 -18.09 -14.43
CA PRO A 135 -11.97 -18.73 -15.70
C PRO A 135 -13.25 -19.43 -16.15
N ALA A 136 -13.78 -18.99 -17.29
CA ALA A 136 -15.00 -19.52 -17.89
C ALA A 136 -14.99 -21.06 -17.77
N THR A 137 -16.00 -21.58 -17.06
CA THR A 137 -16.26 -23.01 -16.94
C THR A 137 -16.27 -23.60 -18.36
N PRO A 138 -15.41 -24.58 -18.69
CA PRO A 138 -15.53 -25.27 -19.97
C PRO A 138 -16.91 -25.88 -20.07
N ALA A 139 -17.60 -25.61 -21.17
CA ALA A 139 -18.93 -26.13 -21.46
C ALA A 139 -18.98 -27.65 -21.25
N GLU A 140 -20.03 -28.09 -20.57
CA GLU A 140 -20.38 -29.49 -20.43
C GLU A 140 -20.53 -30.10 -21.84
N GLU A 141 -19.65 -31.02 -22.21
CA GLU A 141 -19.88 -31.88 -23.37
C GLU A 141 -20.97 -32.89 -22.99
N GLU A 142 -22.20 -32.56 -23.39
CA GLU A 142 -23.36 -33.44 -23.46
C GLU A 142 -23.01 -34.65 -24.36
N SER A 143 -22.71 -35.80 -23.74
CA SER A 143 -22.49 -37.05 -24.48
C SER A 143 -23.83 -37.63 -24.92
N ASP A 144 -24.21 -37.34 -26.16
CA ASP A 144 -25.26 -38.01 -26.91
C ASP A 144 -24.75 -39.38 -27.40
N GLU A 145 -24.98 -40.43 -26.62
CA GLU A 145 -24.72 -41.82 -27.06
C GLU A 145 -25.99 -42.40 -27.68
N GLY A 146 -26.22 -42.03 -28.94
CA GLY A 146 -27.25 -42.59 -29.81
C GLY A 146 -26.69 -43.54 -30.87
N LEU A 147 -27.01 -44.83 -30.72
CA LEU A 147 -27.21 -45.87 -31.77
C LEU A 147 -25.93 -46.44 -32.44
N THR A 148 -25.73 -47.76 -32.58
CA THR A 148 -26.48 -48.69 -33.46
C THR A 148 -26.05 -50.18 -33.28
N ASN A 149 -26.86 -51.06 -33.83
CA ASN A 149 -26.99 -52.51 -33.69
C ASN A 149 -25.90 -53.44 -34.30
N SER A 150 -25.88 -54.67 -33.74
CA SER A 150 -25.80 -56.02 -34.38
C SER A 150 -24.57 -56.45 -35.19
N VAL A 151 -23.99 -57.60 -34.79
CA VAL A 151 -23.81 -58.84 -35.58
C VAL A 151 -24.02 -60.04 -34.67
#